data_AF-A0A7V4MQF6-F1
#
_entry.id   AF-A0A7V4MQF6-F1
#
_cell.length_a   1.000
_cell.length_b   1.000
_cell.length_c   1.000
_cell.angle_alpha   90.00
_cell.angle_beta   90.00
_cell.angle_gamma   90.00
#
_symmetry.space_group_name_H-M   'P 1'
#
loop_
_entity.id
_entity.type
_entity.pdbx_description
1 polymer ?
#
loop_
_entity_poly.entity_id
_entity_poly.type
_entity_poly.pdbx_seq_one_letter_code
_entity_poly.pdbx_strand_id
1 'polypeptide(L)'
;MNANMLIEIINKIRSDNHHLNDRRVLHENYEWLEHFWRKKYNHGDQSIDDFIQEKANFYWNTLEIKNFAKEFASIECVGSNREPNYTQNQEIAKATNYLRFYCNLFDKNTPDCNSIPCRQHKMQIAFCSAATGRLWHPNDNHNLAAFKALLYIIRQIRNNLFHGHKMTLDNEQFQRDKILVSIAAKTSNYLIDHLTASGG
;
A
#
# COMPACT_ATOMS: atom_id res chain seq x y z
N MET A 1 17.36 13.58 -9.96
CA MET A 1 18.36 12.74 -9.25
C MET A 1 19.56 12.60 -10.16
N ASN A 2 20.77 12.90 -9.69
CA ASN A 2 21.99 12.74 -10.50
C ASN A 2 22.47 11.28 -10.44
N ALA A 3 23.40 10.90 -11.32
CA ALA A 3 23.88 9.52 -11.45
C ALA A 3 24.55 8.99 -10.16
N ASN A 4 25.29 9.84 -9.44
CA ASN A 4 25.99 9.44 -8.21
C ASN A 4 25.01 9.09 -7.08
N MET A 5 23.96 9.90 -6.90
CA MET A 5 22.91 9.60 -5.92
C MET A 5 22.18 8.29 -6.24
N LEU A 6 21.94 8.02 -7.53
CA LEU A 6 21.33 6.76 -7.96
C LEU A 6 22.23 5.56 -7.64
N ILE A 7 23.54 5.68 -7.88
CA ILE A 7 24.53 4.63 -7.57
C ILE A 7 24.58 4.37 -6.05
N GLU A 8 24.58 5.41 -5.23
CA GLU A 8 24.56 5.28 -3.77
C GLU A 8 23.31 4.55 -3.27
N ILE A 9 22.13 4.89 -3.80
CA ILE A 9 20.88 4.20 -3.47
C ILE A 9 20.96 2.73 -3.87
N ILE A 10 21.44 2.43 -5.08
CA ILE A 10 21.59 1.05 -5.56
C ILE A 10 22.54 0.26 -4.66
N ASN A 11 23.66 0.85 -4.25
CA ASN A 11 24.62 0.20 -3.35
C ASN A 11 24.00 -0.05 -1.96
N LYS A 12 23.25 0.92 -1.42
CA LYS A 12 22.55 0.78 -0.15
C LYS A 12 21.52 -0.36 -0.21
N ILE A 13 20.73 -0.45 -1.28
CA ILE A 13 19.78 -1.56 -1.50
C ILE A 13 20.53 -2.90 -1.62
N ARG A 14 21.60 -2.97 -2.41
CA ARG A 14 22.37 -4.21 -2.62
C ARG A 14 23.09 -4.69 -1.37
N SER A 15 23.46 -3.79 -0.47
CA SER A 15 24.06 -4.16 0.82
C SER A 15 23.07 -4.78 1.81
N ASP A 16 21.77 -4.63 1.57
CA ASP A 16 20.70 -5.17 2.40
C ASP A 16 19.99 -6.32 1.69
N ASN A 17 20.51 -7.54 1.86
CA ASN A 17 20.01 -8.74 1.18
C ASN A 17 18.51 -8.99 1.43
N HIS A 18 18.01 -8.68 2.63
CA HIS A 18 16.59 -8.85 2.95
C HIS A 18 15.74 -7.87 2.16
N HIS A 19 16.10 -6.58 2.19
CA HIS A 19 15.36 -5.57 1.42
C HIS A 19 15.43 -5.85 -0.08
N LEU A 20 16.59 -6.24 -0.60
CA LEU A 20 16.77 -6.63 -2.00
C LEU A 20 15.84 -7.79 -2.38
N ASN A 21 15.76 -8.83 -1.54
CA ASN A 21 14.86 -9.95 -1.78
C ASN A 21 13.39 -9.53 -1.73
N ASP A 22 12.96 -8.72 -0.75
CA ASP A 22 11.57 -8.25 -0.66
C ASP A 22 11.17 -7.45 -1.91
N ARG A 23 12.08 -6.60 -2.43
CA ARG A 23 11.85 -5.86 -3.68
C ARG A 23 11.66 -6.80 -4.87
N ARG A 24 12.49 -7.84 -4.97
CA ARG A 24 12.41 -8.85 -6.03
C ARG A 24 11.09 -9.62 -5.94
N VAL A 25 10.74 -10.13 -4.76
CA VAL A 25 9.50 -10.87 -4.52
C VAL A 25 8.28 -10.02 -4.87
N LEU A 26 8.21 -8.77 -4.38
CA LEU A 26 7.11 -7.89 -4.72
C LEU A 26 7.01 -7.61 -6.22
N HIS A 27 8.15 -7.44 -6.90
CA HIS A 27 8.18 -7.24 -8.35
C HIS A 27 7.61 -8.43 -9.10
N GLU A 28 8.20 -9.60 -8.90
CA GLU A 28 7.76 -10.83 -9.56
C GLU A 28 6.29 -11.10 -9.25
N ASN A 29 5.90 -11.08 -7.97
CA ASN A 29 4.54 -11.39 -7.56
C ASN A 29 3.51 -10.43 -8.16
N TYR A 30 3.82 -9.13 -8.21
CA TYR A 30 2.88 -8.17 -8.79
C TYR A 30 2.76 -8.34 -10.30
N GLU A 31 3.84 -8.67 -11.02
CA GLU A 31 3.78 -9.00 -12.44
C GLU A 31 2.93 -10.27 -12.71
N TRP A 32 3.11 -11.30 -11.88
CA TRP A 32 2.28 -12.52 -11.94
C TRP A 32 0.80 -12.21 -11.70
N LEU A 33 0.49 -11.41 -10.68
CA LEU A 33 -0.87 -10.99 -10.36
C LEU A 33 -1.48 -10.15 -11.49
N GLU A 34 -0.75 -9.17 -12.04
CA GLU A 34 -1.23 -8.36 -13.17
C GLU A 34 -1.48 -9.22 -14.41
N HIS A 35 -0.59 -10.16 -14.72
CA HIS A 35 -0.79 -11.10 -15.81
C HIS A 35 -2.04 -11.95 -15.57
N PHE A 36 -2.21 -12.50 -14.37
CA PHE A 36 -3.38 -13.29 -14.00
C PHE A 36 -4.67 -12.47 -14.14
N TRP A 37 -4.74 -11.25 -13.60
CA TRP A 37 -5.92 -10.40 -13.69
C TRP A 37 -6.27 -10.11 -15.15
N ARG A 38 -5.30 -9.65 -15.94
CA ARG A 38 -5.52 -9.32 -17.36
C ARG A 38 -5.98 -10.55 -18.15
N LYS A 39 -5.43 -11.73 -17.87
CA LYS A 39 -5.79 -12.97 -18.54
C LYS A 39 -7.17 -13.49 -18.14
N LYS A 40 -7.54 -13.41 -16.85
CA LYS A 40 -8.82 -13.92 -16.33
C LYS A 40 -9.99 -13.00 -16.68
N TYR A 41 -9.83 -11.68 -16.50
CA TYR A 41 -10.93 -10.72 -16.64
C TYR A 41 -10.96 -10.01 -18.00
N ASN A 42 -9.83 -9.94 -18.71
CA ASN A 42 -9.72 -9.37 -20.05
C ASN A 42 -10.27 -7.93 -20.21
N HIS A 43 -10.11 -7.10 -19.18
CA HIS A 43 -10.59 -5.70 -19.14
C HIS A 43 -9.45 -4.68 -18.96
N GLY A 44 -8.24 -5.03 -19.40
CA GLY A 44 -7.08 -4.15 -19.36
C GLY A 44 -6.76 -3.69 -17.94
N ASP A 45 -6.75 -2.38 -17.71
CA ASP A 45 -6.41 -1.79 -16.41
C ASP A 45 -7.50 -1.95 -15.35
N GLN A 46 -8.75 -2.25 -15.76
CA GLN A 46 -9.88 -2.50 -14.85
C GLN A 46 -9.89 -3.93 -14.29
N SER A 47 -9.04 -4.83 -14.81
CA SER A 47 -9.01 -6.22 -14.35
C SER A 47 -8.64 -6.41 -12.88
N ILE A 48 -7.97 -5.43 -12.27
CA ILE A 48 -7.75 -5.43 -10.82
C ILE A 48 -9.04 -5.15 -10.04
N ASP A 49 -9.91 -4.26 -10.54
CA ASP A 49 -11.20 -3.96 -9.91
C ASP A 49 -12.14 -5.16 -10.02
N ASP A 50 -12.13 -5.88 -11.14
CA ASP A 50 -12.87 -7.14 -11.30
C ASP A 50 -12.38 -8.21 -10.32
N PHE A 51 -11.05 -8.34 -10.15
CA PHE A 51 -10.47 -9.22 -9.14
C PHE A 51 -10.90 -8.85 -7.72
N ILE A 52 -10.88 -7.56 -7.39
CA ILE A 52 -11.33 -7.06 -6.09
C ILE A 52 -12.81 -7.39 -5.89
N GLN A 53 -13.65 -7.15 -6.89
CA GLN A 53 -15.08 -7.44 -6.85
C GLN A 53 -15.35 -8.92 -6.59
N GLU A 54 -14.62 -9.80 -7.26
CA GLU A 54 -14.77 -11.25 -7.09
C GLU A 54 -14.21 -11.75 -5.76
N LYS A 55 -13.03 -11.27 -5.35
CA LYS A 55 -12.22 -11.92 -4.30
C LYS A 55 -12.22 -11.20 -2.96
N ALA A 56 -12.72 -9.98 -2.86
CA ALA A 56 -12.65 -9.19 -1.63
C ALA A 56 -13.26 -9.91 -0.42
N ASN A 57 -14.41 -10.57 -0.60
CA ASN A 57 -15.05 -11.32 0.48
C ASN A 57 -14.18 -12.47 1.01
N PHE A 58 -13.47 -13.17 0.14
CA PHE A 58 -12.55 -14.23 0.57
C PHE A 58 -11.35 -13.63 1.29
N TYR A 59 -10.57 -12.77 0.61
CA TYR A 59 -9.31 -12.29 1.15
C TYR A 59 -9.49 -11.45 2.41
N TRP A 60 -10.46 -10.54 2.43
CA TRP A 60 -10.67 -9.67 3.59
C TRP A 60 -11.07 -10.45 4.84
N ASN A 61 -11.68 -11.63 4.71
CA ASN A 61 -12.04 -12.46 5.86
C ASN A 61 -10.88 -13.28 6.44
N THR A 62 -9.72 -13.30 5.78
CA THR A 62 -8.52 -13.97 6.32
C THR A 62 -7.82 -13.11 7.37
N LEU A 63 -7.25 -13.76 8.39
CA LEU A 63 -6.56 -13.07 9.49
C LEU A 63 -5.29 -12.37 8.99
N GLU A 64 -4.58 -13.01 8.07
CA GLU A 64 -3.33 -12.56 7.48
C GLU A 64 -3.53 -11.25 6.71
N ILE A 65 -4.54 -11.16 5.84
CA ILE A 65 -4.85 -9.93 5.10
C ILE A 65 -5.22 -8.78 6.05
N LYS A 66 -6.00 -9.06 7.10
CA LYS A 66 -6.32 -8.05 8.13
C LYS A 66 -5.07 -7.59 8.88
N ASN A 67 -4.15 -8.49 9.19
CA ASN A 67 -2.88 -8.17 9.84
C ASN A 67 -2.00 -7.30 8.94
N PHE A 68 -1.83 -7.65 7.66
CA PHE A 68 -1.09 -6.82 6.71
C PHE A 68 -1.72 -5.44 6.52
N ALA A 69 -3.05 -5.37 6.42
CA ALA A 69 -3.77 -4.11 6.33
C ALA A 69 -3.54 -3.24 7.58
N LYS A 70 -3.54 -3.84 8.77
CA LYS A 70 -3.23 -3.15 10.03
C LYS A 70 -1.79 -2.65 10.05
N GLU A 71 -0.82 -3.45 9.61
CA GLU A 71 0.58 -3.03 9.53
C GLU A 71 0.73 -1.83 8.57
N PHE A 72 0.15 -1.89 7.37
CA PHE A 72 0.14 -0.75 6.45
C PHE A 72 -0.51 0.50 7.03
N ALA A 73 -1.69 0.35 7.65
CA ALA A 73 -2.45 1.46 8.21
C ALA A 73 -1.77 2.07 9.45
N SER A 74 -0.94 1.30 10.13
CA SER A 74 -0.10 1.75 11.25
C SER A 74 1.11 2.56 10.75
N ILE A 75 1.58 2.28 9.54
CA ILE A 75 2.62 3.09 8.90
C ILE A 75 1.99 4.40 8.43
N GLU A 76 2.33 5.44 9.17
CA GLU A 76 2.06 6.80 8.78
C GLU A 76 2.63 7.07 7.36
N CYS A 77 1.86 7.75 6.51
CA CYS A 77 2.37 8.36 5.27
C CYS A 77 2.86 7.39 4.15
N VAL A 78 2.04 6.48 3.66
CA VAL A 78 2.35 5.73 2.40
C VAL A 78 2.21 6.66 1.18
N GLY A 79 3.23 7.44 0.83
CA GLY A 79 3.12 8.54 -0.15
C GLY A 79 4.21 8.58 -1.20
N SER A 80 4.26 9.67 -1.96
CA SER A 80 5.31 9.93 -2.94
C SER A 80 6.61 10.26 -2.22
N ASN A 81 7.71 9.70 -2.74
CA ASN A 81 9.04 9.99 -2.24
C ASN A 81 9.66 11.26 -2.85
N ARG A 82 8.96 11.92 -3.79
CA ARG A 82 9.43 13.16 -4.43
C ARG A 82 9.11 14.41 -3.62
N GLU A 83 8.07 14.35 -2.82
CA GLU A 83 7.59 15.49 -2.05
C GLU A 83 8.19 15.47 -0.64
N PRO A 84 8.53 16.64 -0.06
CA PRO A 84 8.90 16.71 1.35
C PRO A 84 7.75 16.17 2.22
N ASN A 85 8.09 15.57 3.37
CA ASN A 85 7.14 15.02 4.33
C ASN A 85 6.29 13.84 3.83
N TYR A 86 6.73 13.08 2.82
CA TYR A 86 6.06 11.83 2.42
C TYR A 86 4.61 12.04 1.91
N THR A 87 4.36 13.16 1.24
CA THR A 87 3.01 13.55 0.79
C THR A 87 2.31 12.44 0.03
N GLN A 88 1.13 12.06 0.51
CA GLN A 88 0.24 11.12 -0.16
C GLN A 88 -0.63 11.87 -1.16
N ASN A 89 -0.96 11.23 -2.29
CA ASN A 89 -2.09 11.71 -3.08
C ASN A 89 -3.39 11.51 -2.27
N GLN A 90 -4.45 12.23 -2.66
CA GLN A 90 -5.71 12.23 -1.91
C GLN A 90 -6.32 10.82 -1.76
N GLU A 91 -6.26 10.00 -2.81
CA GLU A 91 -6.85 8.66 -2.80
C GLU A 91 -6.10 7.69 -1.88
N ILE A 92 -4.77 7.75 -1.85
CA ILE A 92 -3.97 6.93 -0.94
C ILE A 92 -4.16 7.38 0.51
N ALA A 93 -4.30 8.69 0.75
CA ALA A 93 -4.68 9.20 2.06
C ALA A 93 -6.03 8.65 2.53
N LYS A 94 -7.05 8.65 1.65
CA LYS A 94 -8.38 8.09 1.93
C LYS A 94 -8.33 6.58 2.19
N ALA A 95 -7.67 5.82 1.32
CA ALA A 95 -7.49 4.37 1.46
C ALA A 95 -6.79 4.02 2.79
N THR A 96 -5.71 4.73 3.13
CA THR A 96 -5.00 4.52 4.39
C THR A 96 -5.92 4.80 5.58
N ASN A 97 -6.67 5.91 5.56
CA ASN A 97 -7.57 6.28 6.65
C ASN A 97 -8.75 5.30 6.80
N TYR A 98 -9.24 4.76 5.69
CA TYR A 98 -10.24 3.71 5.65
C TYR A 98 -9.75 2.45 6.35
N LEU A 99 -8.54 1.98 6.01
CA LEU A 99 -7.95 0.83 6.71
C LEU A 99 -7.72 1.11 8.20
N ARG A 100 -7.29 2.32 8.58
CA ARG A 100 -7.14 2.70 10.00
C ARG A 100 -8.45 2.57 10.76
N PHE A 101 -9.58 2.95 10.15
CA PHE A 101 -10.89 2.81 10.78
C PHE A 101 -11.20 1.34 11.06
N TYR A 102 -11.11 0.50 10.03
CA TYR A 102 -11.49 -0.91 10.15
C TYR A 102 -10.48 -1.79 10.88
N CYS A 103 -9.23 -1.33 11.01
CA CYS A 103 -8.22 -1.96 11.86
C CYS A 103 -8.23 -1.45 13.30
N ASN A 104 -9.21 -0.62 13.68
CA ASN A 104 -9.34 0.00 15.01
C ASN A 104 -8.07 0.75 15.44
N LEU A 105 -7.51 1.58 14.55
CA LEU A 105 -6.30 2.39 14.82
C LEU A 105 -6.62 3.86 15.17
N PHE A 106 -7.87 4.13 15.55
CA PHE A 106 -8.31 5.41 16.10
C PHE A 106 -8.50 5.28 17.61
N ASP A 107 -7.40 5.34 18.35
CA ASP A 107 -7.42 5.35 19.80
C ASP A 107 -7.60 6.77 20.35
N LYS A 108 -7.91 6.89 21.64
CA LYS A 108 -7.99 8.19 22.35
C LYS A 108 -6.70 9.03 22.22
N ASN A 109 -5.57 8.39 21.94
CA ASN A 109 -4.27 9.03 21.77
C ASN A 109 -3.88 9.19 20.28
N THR A 110 -4.83 9.10 19.35
CA THR A 110 -4.53 9.35 17.94
C THR A 110 -3.93 10.75 17.81
N PRO A 111 -2.71 10.89 17.27
CA PRO A 111 -2.07 12.19 17.17
C PRO A 111 -2.93 13.13 16.32
N ASP A 112 -2.97 14.41 16.71
CA ASP A 112 -3.60 15.44 15.92
C ASP A 112 -3.04 15.40 14.49
N CYS A 113 -3.90 15.59 13.49
CA CYS A 113 -3.43 15.62 12.11
C CYS A 113 -2.43 16.73 11.84
N ASN A 114 -2.47 17.82 12.61
CA ASN A 114 -1.49 18.89 12.51
C ASN A 114 -0.09 18.47 13.01
N SER A 115 0.00 17.46 13.89
CA SER A 115 1.28 17.06 14.49
C SER A 115 2.08 16.09 13.62
N ILE A 116 1.52 15.64 12.49
CA ILE A 116 2.18 14.70 11.58
C ILE A 116 2.36 15.37 10.22
N PRO A 117 3.60 15.72 9.83
CA PRO A 117 3.86 16.51 8.62
C PRO A 117 3.22 15.98 7.34
N CYS A 118 3.22 14.66 7.13
CA CYS A 118 2.61 14.07 5.93
C CYS A 118 1.09 14.13 5.88
N ARG A 119 0.44 14.39 7.02
CA ARG A 119 -1.02 14.52 7.13
C ARG A 119 -1.51 15.90 6.73
N GLN A 120 -0.62 16.87 6.48
CA GLN A 120 -0.99 18.19 5.97
C GLN A 120 -1.86 18.11 4.70
N HIS A 121 -1.56 17.17 3.81
CA HIS A 121 -2.38 16.91 2.62
C HIS A 121 -3.69 16.18 2.91
N LYS A 122 -3.83 15.51 4.07
CA LYS A 122 -5.10 14.93 4.55
C LYS A 122 -6.01 15.98 5.19
N MET A 123 -5.44 17.04 5.75
CA MET A 123 -6.18 18.10 6.44
C MET A 123 -7.15 18.84 5.52
N GLN A 124 -6.72 19.11 4.28
CA GLN A 124 -7.59 19.70 3.25
C GLN A 124 -8.79 18.79 2.89
N ILE A 125 -8.77 17.55 3.38
CA ILE A 125 -9.69 16.52 2.97
C ILE A 125 -10.30 15.81 4.19
N ALA A 126 -10.41 16.43 5.37
CA ALA A 126 -11.12 15.89 6.54
C ALA A 126 -10.78 14.44 7.01
N PHE A 127 -9.82 13.70 6.42
CA PHE A 127 -9.59 12.26 6.62
C PHE A 127 -8.61 11.99 7.75
N CYS A 128 -9.01 12.43 8.94
CA CYS A 128 -8.18 12.48 10.12
C CYS A 128 -8.87 11.98 11.39
N SER A 129 -10.15 11.62 11.27
CA SER A 129 -10.96 11.13 12.38
C SER A 129 -11.64 9.81 12.00
N ALA A 130 -12.09 9.08 13.01
CA ALA A 130 -12.89 7.87 12.80
C ALA A 130 -14.17 8.17 12.00
N ALA A 131 -14.77 9.35 12.19
CA ALA A 131 -16.00 9.76 11.50
C ALA A 131 -15.82 9.84 9.98
N THR A 132 -14.64 10.27 9.52
CA THR A 132 -14.33 10.39 8.08
C THR A 132 -13.58 9.19 7.53
N GLY A 133 -12.90 8.40 8.36
CA GLY A 133 -12.21 7.17 7.96
C GLY A 133 -13.13 6.20 7.21
N ARG A 134 -14.39 6.08 7.62
CA ARG A 134 -15.37 5.21 6.94
C ARG A 134 -15.87 5.71 5.57
N LEU A 135 -15.51 6.91 5.14
CA LEU A 135 -16.16 7.61 4.01
C LEU A 135 -15.42 7.52 2.66
N TRP A 136 -14.48 6.60 2.47
CA TRP A 136 -13.76 6.50 1.18
C TRP A 136 -14.66 5.97 0.05
N HIS A 137 -15.35 4.85 0.29
CA HIS A 137 -16.32 4.24 -0.62
C HIS A 137 -17.61 3.90 0.16
N PRO A 138 -18.48 4.89 0.43
CA PRO A 138 -19.61 4.71 1.35
C PRO A 138 -20.71 3.77 0.81
N ASN A 139 -20.74 3.53 -0.51
CA ASN A 139 -21.73 2.67 -1.15
C ASN A 139 -21.25 1.23 -1.34
N ASP A 140 -19.96 0.96 -1.12
CA ASP A 140 -19.37 -0.37 -1.29
C ASP A 140 -19.57 -1.18 -0.01
N ASN A 141 -19.67 -2.51 -0.15
CA ASN A 141 -19.56 -3.39 1.02
C ASN A 141 -18.19 -3.18 1.69
N HIS A 142 -18.16 -3.20 3.02
CA HIS A 142 -16.93 -3.02 3.79
C HIS A 142 -15.77 -3.92 3.31
N ASN A 143 -16.01 -5.22 3.08
CA ASN A 143 -14.97 -6.15 2.64
C ASN A 143 -14.36 -5.70 1.30
N LEU A 144 -15.23 -5.25 0.39
CA LEU A 144 -14.85 -4.75 -0.93
C LEU A 144 -13.97 -3.50 -0.80
N ALA A 145 -14.46 -2.48 -0.12
CA ALA A 145 -13.74 -1.22 0.05
C ALA A 145 -12.43 -1.39 0.82
N ALA A 146 -12.38 -2.27 1.82
CA ALA A 146 -11.17 -2.52 2.60
C ALA A 146 -10.10 -3.26 1.79
N PHE A 147 -10.50 -4.32 1.08
CA PHE A 147 -9.58 -5.03 0.20
C PHE A 147 -9.09 -4.14 -0.95
N LYS A 148 -9.98 -3.32 -1.51
CA LYS A 148 -9.63 -2.28 -2.49
C LYS A 148 -8.60 -1.30 -1.93
N ALA A 149 -8.77 -0.84 -0.69
CA ALA A 149 -7.84 0.09 -0.05
C ALA A 149 -6.45 -0.51 0.07
N LEU A 150 -6.37 -1.77 0.50
CA LEU A 150 -5.13 -2.52 0.62
C LEU A 150 -4.42 -2.65 -0.74
N LEU A 151 -5.11 -3.11 -1.78
CA LEU A 151 -4.48 -3.26 -3.11
C LEU A 151 -4.08 -1.92 -3.72
N TYR A 152 -4.84 -0.85 -3.46
CA TYR A 152 -4.50 0.49 -3.92
C TYR A 152 -3.20 1.01 -3.29
N ILE A 153 -3.02 0.77 -1.98
CA ILE A 153 -1.78 1.08 -1.25
C ILE A 153 -0.61 0.26 -1.80
N ILE A 154 -0.79 -1.05 -2.02
CA ILE A 154 0.26 -1.93 -2.58
C ILE A 154 0.66 -1.46 -3.98
N ARG A 155 -0.31 -1.10 -4.83
CA ARG A 155 -0.04 -0.55 -6.17
C ARG A 155 0.78 0.74 -6.10
N GLN A 156 0.51 1.61 -5.13
CA GLN A 156 1.30 2.83 -4.93
C GLN A 156 2.74 2.52 -4.52
N ILE A 157 2.95 1.58 -3.61
CA ILE A 157 4.29 1.14 -3.18
C ILE A 157 5.04 0.57 -4.38
N ARG A 158 4.43 -0.35 -5.11
CA ARG A 158 4.92 -0.93 -6.36
C ARG A 158 5.35 0.15 -7.36
N ASN A 159 4.49 1.14 -7.62
CA ASN A 159 4.81 2.26 -8.50
C ASN A 159 5.97 3.12 -7.97
N ASN A 160 6.08 3.30 -6.65
CA ASN A 160 7.23 4.00 -6.06
C ASN A 160 8.54 3.23 -6.25
N LEU A 161 8.49 1.90 -6.29
CA LEU A 161 9.68 1.05 -6.47
C LEU A 161 10.18 0.99 -7.91
N PHE A 162 9.28 0.89 -8.88
CA PHE A 162 9.67 0.70 -10.29
C PHE A 162 9.95 2.01 -11.01
N HIS A 163 9.37 3.10 -10.54
CA HIS A 163 9.69 4.42 -11.06
C HIS A 163 10.88 4.99 -10.29
N GLY A 164 12.10 4.59 -10.69
CA GLY A 164 13.38 4.87 -9.99
C GLY A 164 13.71 6.34 -9.68
N HIS A 165 12.94 7.27 -10.25
CA HIS A 165 12.93 8.69 -9.88
C HIS A 165 12.22 9.01 -8.55
N LYS A 166 11.80 7.99 -7.80
CA LYS A 166 11.15 8.09 -6.48
C LYS A 166 11.96 7.41 -5.38
N MET A 167 13.27 7.20 -5.57
CA MET A 167 14.13 6.70 -4.49
C MET A 167 14.84 7.85 -3.79
N THR A 168 15.20 7.64 -2.54
CA THR A 168 15.74 8.67 -1.64
C THR A 168 16.94 8.13 -0.87
N LEU A 169 17.87 9.03 -0.53
CA LEU A 169 19.02 8.73 0.33
C LEU A 169 18.72 9.01 1.81
N ASP A 170 17.64 9.75 2.10
CA ASP A 170 17.18 9.99 3.47
C ASP A 170 16.99 8.64 4.19
N ASN A 171 17.62 8.50 5.35
CA ASN A 171 17.64 7.24 6.05
C ASN A 171 16.28 6.87 6.66
N GLU A 172 15.54 7.84 7.20
CA GLU A 172 14.22 7.62 7.78
C GLU A 172 13.25 7.13 6.68
N GLN A 173 13.28 7.82 5.54
CA GLN A 173 12.47 7.47 4.39
C GLN A 173 12.86 6.12 3.80
N PHE A 174 14.16 5.80 3.73
CA PHE A 174 14.65 4.50 3.27
C PHE A 174 14.19 3.36 4.19
N GLN A 175 14.26 3.53 5.52
CA GLN A 175 13.79 2.52 6.47
C GLN A 175 12.27 2.33 6.39
N ARG A 176 11.50 3.43 6.28
CA ARG A 176 10.05 3.38 6.07
C ARG A 176 9.71 2.62 4.79
N ASP A 177 10.37 2.95 3.67
CA ASP A 177 10.16 2.28 2.39
C ASP A 177 10.52 0.79 2.49
N LYS A 178 11.61 0.44 3.17
CA LYS A 178 11.97 -0.97 3.42
C LYS A 178 10.85 -1.74 4.09
N ILE A 179 10.24 -1.18 5.13
CA ILE A 179 9.12 -1.81 5.83
C ILE A 179 7.91 -1.94 4.89
N LEU A 180 7.55 -0.88 4.17
CA LEU A 180 6.44 -0.89 3.21
C LEU A 180 6.62 -1.95 2.11
N VAL A 181 7.83 -2.08 1.57
CA VAL A 181 8.17 -3.12 0.59
C VAL A 181 8.02 -4.51 1.19
N SER A 182 8.51 -4.72 2.41
CA SER A 182 8.44 -6.02 3.07
C SER A 182 7.00 -6.48 3.28
N ILE A 183 6.13 -5.59 3.77
CA ILE A 183 4.71 -5.90 3.97
C ILE A 183 4.01 -6.15 2.62
N ALA A 184 4.34 -5.34 1.59
CA ALA A 184 3.78 -5.52 0.25
C ALA A 184 4.22 -6.85 -0.38
N ALA A 185 5.48 -7.24 -0.20
CA ALA A 185 6.00 -8.53 -0.65
C ALA A 185 5.23 -9.68 0.02
N LYS A 186 5.12 -9.66 1.36
CA LYS A 186 4.34 -10.66 2.12
C LYS A 186 2.88 -10.73 1.68
N THR A 187 2.24 -9.58 1.49
CA THR A 187 0.84 -9.52 1.05
C THR A 187 0.69 -10.11 -0.34
N SER A 188 1.54 -9.71 -1.30
CA SER A 188 1.50 -10.24 -2.67
C SER A 188 1.74 -11.75 -2.72
N ASN A 189 2.64 -12.27 -1.88
CA ASN A 189 2.90 -13.70 -1.77
C ASN A 189 1.67 -14.44 -1.27
N TYR A 190 1.05 -13.93 -0.21
CA TYR A 190 -0.18 -14.49 0.34
C TYR A 190 -1.31 -14.52 -0.68
N LEU A 191 -1.47 -13.45 -1.48
CA LEU A 191 -2.44 -13.42 -2.56
C LEU A 191 -2.19 -14.55 -3.56
N ILE A 192 -0.95 -14.73 -4.01
CA ILE A 192 -0.57 -15.78 -4.97
C ILE A 192 -0.83 -17.17 -4.41
N ASP A 193 -0.38 -17.45 -3.18
CA ASP A 193 -0.51 -18.75 -2.53
C ASP A 193 -1.98 -19.20 -2.39
N HIS A 194 -2.90 -18.23 -2.34
CA HIS A 194 -4.33 -18.47 -2.14
C HIS A 194 -5.19 -18.16 -3.38
N LEU A 195 -4.57 -17.90 -4.54
CA LEU A 195 -5.31 -17.64 -5.79
C LEU A 195 -6.30 -18.77 -6.11
N THR A 196 -5.89 -20.03 -5.93
CA THR A 196 -6.72 -21.21 -6.21
C THR A 196 -7.69 -21.55 -5.08
N ALA A 197 -7.31 -21.27 -3.82
CA ALA A 197 -8.17 -21.48 -2.65
C ALA A 197 -9.36 -20.51 -2.60
N SER A 198 -9.25 -19.38 -3.29
CA SER A 198 -10.30 -18.36 -3.37
C SER A 198 -11.48 -18.71 -4.31
N GLY A 199 -11.54 -19.94 -4.84
CA GLY A 199 -12.60 -20.46 -5.72
C GLY A 199 -12.41 -20.10 -7.19
N GLY A 200 -12.58 -21.08 -8.09
CA GLY A 200 -12.69 -20.86 -9.54
C GLY A 200 -14.12 -20.52 -9.93
#